data_AF-A0AAV0NPL8-F1
#
_entry.id   AF-A0AAV0NPL8-F1
#
_cell.length_a   1.000
_cell.length_b   1.000
_cell.length_c   1.000
_cell.angle_alpha   90.00
_cell.angle_beta   90.00
_cell.angle_gamma   90.00
#
_symmetry.space_group_name_H-M   'P 1'
#
loop_
_entity.id
_entity.type
_entity.pdbx_description
1 polymer ?
#
loop_
_entity_poly.entity_id
_entity_poly.type
_entity_poly.pdbx_seq_one_letter_code
_entity_poly.pdbx_strand_id
1 'polypeptide(L)'
;MKPFTIQMWCVTGAFFLLVGSVVWILEHRMNHEFRGPPSQQLITIFWSNLLTLIFPEGENTVSTLGRLVLIIWLFVVLIINSSYTASLKSILTVQQLTSRIEGIDSLIASTEPIGVQDGSFAWNYLVDELNIAASRLVTLKTQEDYATALTKGPKAGGVAAIVDELPYVELFLSSANCQFSTVGQEFTKSGWGFVSSYPFELKMWRFILP
;
A
#
# COMPACT_ATOMS: atom_id res chain seq x y z
N MET A 1 -4.46 -10.29 0.77
CA MET A 1 -4.13 -11.58 0.11
C MET A 1 -2.96 -12.23 0.87
N LYS A 2 -2.99 -13.56 1.08
CA LYS A 2 -2.03 -14.27 1.95
C LYS A 2 -0.62 -14.28 1.32
N PRO A 3 0.45 -13.95 2.06
CA PRO A 3 1.78 -13.69 1.49
C PRO A 3 2.58 -14.94 1.12
N PHE A 4 2.02 -16.14 1.30
CA PHE A 4 2.70 -17.39 1.01
C PHE A 4 1.89 -18.24 0.05
N THR A 5 2.06 -17.98 -1.25
CA THR A 5 1.62 -18.90 -2.30
C THR A 5 2.46 -20.17 -2.21
N ILE A 6 1.82 -21.35 -2.30
CA ILE A 6 2.49 -22.67 -2.33
C ILE A 6 3.62 -22.74 -3.37
N GLN A 7 3.50 -21.98 -4.46
CA GLN A 7 4.54 -21.82 -5.48
C GLN A 7 5.86 -21.25 -4.92
N MET A 8 5.82 -20.28 -4.00
CA MET A 8 7.03 -19.73 -3.36
C MET A 8 7.73 -20.78 -2.49
N TRP A 9 6.96 -21.61 -1.77
CA TRP A 9 7.50 -22.72 -0.98
C TRP A 9 8.11 -23.81 -1.87
N CYS A 10 7.48 -24.14 -2.99
CA CYS A 10 8.05 -25.08 -3.97
C CYS A 10 9.35 -24.56 -4.57
N VAL A 11 9.42 -23.28 -4.95
CA VAL A 11 10.64 -22.67 -5.51
C VAL A 11 11.74 -22.62 -4.45
N THR A 12 11.41 -22.27 -3.21
CA THR A 12 12.38 -22.24 -2.09
C THR A 12 12.91 -23.64 -1.78
N GLY A 13 12.03 -24.65 -1.71
CA GLY A 13 12.42 -26.05 -1.51
C GLY A 13 13.27 -26.59 -2.66
N ALA A 14 12.91 -26.30 -3.92
CA ALA A 14 13.69 -26.70 -5.08
C ALA A 14 15.10 -26.06 -5.07
N PHE A 15 15.19 -24.78 -4.69
CA PHE A 15 16.47 -24.08 -4.59
C PHE A 15 17.34 -24.65 -3.46
N PHE A 16 16.74 -24.97 -2.31
CA PHE A 16 17.44 -25.61 -1.19
C PHE A 16 17.99 -26.99 -1.58
N LEU A 17 17.20 -27.80 -2.29
CA LEU A 17 17.63 -29.11 -2.79
C LEU A 17 18.75 -28.99 -3.83
N LEU A 18 18.69 -28.00 -4.72
CA LEU A 18 19.71 -27.76 -5.73
C LEU A 18 21.04 -27.36 -5.06
N VAL A 19 21.01 -26.41 -4.13
CA VAL A 19 22.20 -25.98 -3.37
C VAL A 19 22.77 -27.14 -2.56
N GLY A 20 21.94 -27.89 -1.84
CA GLY A 20 22.38 -29.07 -1.08
C GLY A 20 23.03 -30.13 -1.97
N SER A 21 22.48 -30.37 -3.17
CA SER A 21 23.03 -31.31 -4.15
C SER A 21 24.38 -30.83 -4.70
N VAL A 22 24.52 -29.54 -4.98
CA VAL A 22 25.78 -28.95 -5.48
C VAL A 22 26.86 -29.01 -4.41
N VAL A 23 26.56 -28.62 -3.17
CA VAL A 23 27.51 -28.73 -2.05
C VAL A 23 27.92 -30.19 -1.83
N TRP A 24 26.96 -31.12 -1.83
CA TRP A 24 27.22 -32.55 -1.68
C TRP A 24 28.14 -33.09 -2.80
N ILE A 25 27.87 -32.76 -4.06
CA ILE A 25 28.72 -33.16 -5.19
C ILE A 25 30.13 -32.56 -5.06
N LEU A 26 30.24 -31.29 -4.68
CA LEU A 26 31.52 -30.58 -4.62
C LEU A 26 32.41 -31.10 -3.47
N GLU A 27 31.81 -31.35 -2.31
CA GLU A 27 32.48 -31.90 -1.14
C GLU A 27 32.88 -33.37 -1.37
N HIS A 28 32.02 -34.15 -2.03
CA HIS A 28 32.31 -35.54 -2.37
C HIS A 28 33.41 -35.68 -3.44
N ARG A 29 33.59 -34.68 -4.30
CA ARG A 29 34.62 -34.69 -5.36
C ARG A 29 36.00 -34.22 -4.88
N MET A 30 36.08 -33.45 -3.78
CA MET A 30 37.33 -32.82 -3.34
C MET A 30 37.99 -33.50 -2.13
N ASN A 31 37.25 -34.22 -1.28
CA ASN A 31 37.81 -34.86 -0.08
C ASN A 31 37.58 -36.38 -0.08
N HIS A 32 38.62 -37.16 -0.37
CA HIS A 32 38.62 -38.62 -0.20
C HIS A 32 38.93 -39.09 1.25
N GLU A 33 39.12 -38.18 2.21
CA GLU A 33 39.46 -38.53 3.61
C GLU A 33 38.32 -38.44 4.65
N PHE A 34 37.16 -37.85 4.34
CA PHE A 34 36.10 -37.69 5.34
C PHE A 34 34.92 -38.66 5.15
N ARG A 35 35.14 -39.90 5.56
CA ARG A 35 34.15 -40.99 5.60
C ARG A 35 33.43 -41.06 6.96
N GLY A 36 32.92 -39.93 7.46
CA GLY A 36 32.20 -39.79 8.74
C GLY A 36 30.70 -39.49 8.58
N PRO A 37 29.90 -39.55 9.66
CA PRO A 37 28.43 -39.44 9.58
C PRO A 37 27.98 -38.04 9.10
N PRO A 38 27.13 -37.96 8.05
CA PRO A 38 26.87 -36.74 7.28
C PRO A 38 26.06 -35.66 8.02
N SER A 39 25.39 -35.99 9.13
CA SER A 39 24.51 -35.06 9.83
C SER A 39 25.26 -34.05 10.73
N GLN A 40 26.45 -34.41 11.22
CA GLN A 40 27.23 -33.52 12.09
C GLN A 40 28.11 -32.53 11.32
N GLN A 41 28.57 -32.89 10.11
CA GLN A 41 29.39 -32.01 9.28
C GLN A 41 28.59 -30.83 8.73
N LEU A 42 27.33 -31.05 8.34
CA LEU A 42 26.47 -29.96 7.88
C LEU A 42 26.22 -28.91 8.96
N ILE A 43 26.06 -29.32 10.22
CA ILE A 43 25.83 -28.41 11.34
C ILE A 43 27.09 -27.58 11.62
N THR A 44 28.27 -28.21 11.63
CA THR A 44 29.54 -27.52 11.90
C THR A 44 29.93 -26.58 10.76
N ILE A 45 29.71 -26.99 9.50
CA ILE A 45 29.93 -26.14 8.32
C ILE A 45 28.93 -24.98 8.33
N PHE A 46 27.66 -25.24 8.60
CA PHE A 46 26.64 -24.19 8.67
C PHE A 46 26.93 -23.19 9.80
N TRP A 47 27.33 -23.68 10.97
CA TRP A 47 27.72 -22.86 12.12
C TRP A 47 28.99 -22.04 11.84
N SER A 48 29.99 -22.65 11.19
CA SER A 48 31.23 -21.98 10.80
C SER A 48 30.99 -20.86 9.78
N ASN A 49 30.16 -21.10 8.75
CA ASN A 49 29.80 -20.07 7.75
C ASN A 49 29.03 -18.90 8.36
N LEU A 50 28.20 -19.16 9.37
CA LEU A 50 27.46 -18.13 10.11
C LEU A 50 28.40 -17.26 10.97
N LEU A 51 29.42 -17.86 11.60
CA LEU A 51 30.41 -17.15 12.42
C LEU A 51 31.38 -16.28 11.59
N THR A 52 31.78 -16.74 10.40
CA THR A 52 32.67 -15.96 9.49
C THR A 52 32.01 -14.68 8.96
N LEU A 53 30.68 -14.64 8.87
CA LEU A 53 29.94 -13.45 8.43
C LEU A 53 29.83 -12.35 9.50
N ILE A 54 29.94 -12.73 10.77
CA ILE A 54 29.79 -11.81 11.91
C ILE A 54 31.16 -11.30 12.39
N PHE A 55 32.25 -12.05 12.18
CA PHE A 55 33.61 -11.67 12.56
C PHE A 55 34.62 -11.93 11.42
N PRO A 56 35.04 -10.88 10.69
CA PRO A 56 35.96 -11.01 9.55
C PRO A 56 37.45 -11.02 9.94
N GLU A 57 37.80 -11.26 11.20
CA GLU A 57 39.19 -11.36 11.66
C GLU A 57 39.55 -12.80 12.01
N GLY A 58 40.10 -13.55 11.05
CA GLY A 58 40.70 -14.85 11.36
C GLY A 58 40.88 -15.81 10.19
N GLU A 59 42.05 -15.71 9.57
CA GLU A 59 42.79 -16.79 8.88
C GLU A 59 42.29 -17.32 7.51
N ASN A 60 43.23 -17.22 6.56
CA ASN A 60 43.12 -17.53 5.15
C ASN A 60 43.06 -19.04 4.86
N THR A 61 41.88 -19.67 4.84
CA THR A 61 41.77 -21.07 4.31
C THR A 61 40.46 -21.38 3.59
N VAL A 62 39.82 -20.40 2.93
CA VAL A 62 38.68 -20.70 2.05
C VAL A 62 39.14 -20.87 0.60
N SER A 63 39.11 -22.10 0.10
CA SER A 63 39.36 -22.45 -1.31
C SER A 63 38.54 -21.54 -2.25
N THR A 64 39.09 -21.19 -3.42
CA THR A 64 38.43 -20.33 -4.43
C THR A 64 37.00 -20.80 -4.74
N LEU A 65 36.76 -22.11 -4.68
CA LEU A 65 35.44 -22.72 -4.87
C LEU A 65 34.50 -22.49 -3.67
N GLY A 66 35.01 -22.56 -2.44
CA GLY A 66 34.24 -22.23 -1.23
C GLY A 66 33.83 -20.75 -1.18
N ARG A 67 34.69 -19.84 -1.66
CA ARG A 67 34.35 -18.42 -1.82
C ARG A 67 33.19 -18.21 -2.81
N LEU A 68 33.15 -18.97 -3.90
CA LEU A 68 32.08 -18.89 -4.89
C LEU A 68 30.75 -19.36 -4.29
N VAL A 69 30.76 -20.46 -3.53
CA VAL A 69 29.57 -20.97 -2.81
C VAL A 69 29.05 -19.95 -1.80
N LEU A 70 29.94 -19.30 -1.03
CA LEU A 70 29.59 -18.23 -0.10
C LEU A 70 28.93 -17.02 -0.79
N ILE A 71 29.46 -16.61 -1.95
CA ILE A 71 28.89 -15.49 -2.72
C ILE A 71 27.48 -15.85 -3.22
N ILE A 72 27.28 -17.07 -3.74
CA ILE A 72 25.95 -17.55 -4.14
C ILE A 72 25.01 -17.60 -2.93
N TRP A 73 25.46 -18.11 -1.79
CA TRP A 73 24.68 -18.16 -0.55
C TRP A 73 24.25 -16.77 -0.06
N LEU A 74 25.16 -15.79 -0.07
CA LEU A 74 24.85 -14.40 0.27
C LEU A 74 23.81 -13.79 -0.67
N PHE A 75 23.89 -14.10 -1.95
CA PHE A 75 22.91 -13.63 -2.93
C PHE A 75 21.50 -14.18 -2.64
N VAL A 76 21.42 -15.44 -2.21
CA VAL A 76 20.15 -16.10 -1.83
C VAL A 76 19.56 -15.47 -0.57
N VAL A 77 20.37 -15.30 0.48
CA VAL A 77 19.95 -14.63 1.72
C VAL A 77 19.48 -13.21 1.44
N LEU A 78 20.17 -12.49 0.55
CA LEU A 78 19.79 -11.15 0.12
C LEU A 78 18.44 -11.13 -0.61
N ILE A 79 18.20 -12.06 -1.54
CA ILE A 79 16.93 -12.17 -2.27
C ILE A 79 15.77 -12.47 -1.31
N ILE A 80 15.98 -13.38 -0.35
CA ILE A 80 14.97 -13.72 0.66
C ILE A 80 14.65 -12.50 1.55
N ASN A 81 15.67 -11.83 2.08
CA ASN A 81 15.49 -10.63 2.91
C ASN A 81 14.83 -9.48 2.15
N SER A 82 15.21 -9.28 0.88
CA SER A 82 14.61 -8.29 -0.02
C SER A 82 13.14 -8.61 -0.28
N SER A 83 12.80 -9.87 -0.59
CA SER A 83 11.43 -10.32 -0.85
C SER A 83 10.55 -10.23 0.40
N TYR A 84 11.09 -10.57 1.57
CA TYR A 84 10.41 -10.43 2.86
C TYR A 84 10.12 -8.96 3.16
N THR A 85 11.11 -8.08 2.97
CA THR A 85 10.96 -6.64 3.18
C THR A 85 10.00 -6.02 2.17
N ALA A 86 10.03 -6.43 0.90
CA ALA A 86 9.10 -5.99 -0.14
C ALA A 86 7.65 -6.44 0.17
N SER A 87 7.47 -7.69 0.62
CA SER A 87 6.16 -8.22 0.99
C SER A 87 5.61 -7.55 2.25
N LEU A 88 6.47 -7.30 3.26
CA LEU A 88 6.11 -6.56 4.46
C LEU A 88 5.72 -5.12 4.13
N LYS A 89 6.50 -4.43 3.29
CA LYS A 89 6.19 -3.08 2.81
C LYS A 89 4.87 -3.07 2.04
N SER A 90 4.62 -4.05 1.16
CA SER A 90 3.36 -4.18 0.42
C SER A 90 2.16 -4.32 1.36
N ILE A 91 2.27 -5.13 2.42
CA ILE A 91 1.22 -5.28 3.44
C ILE A 91 0.96 -3.96 4.17
N LEU A 92 2.02 -3.26 4.58
CA LEU A 92 1.90 -1.95 5.25
C LEU A 92 1.27 -0.89 4.34
N THR A 93 1.62 -0.89 3.05
CA THR A 93 0.99 0.01 2.06
C THR A 93 -0.48 -0.33 1.81
N VAL A 94 -0.85 -1.62 1.79
CA VAL A 94 -2.26 -2.03 1.60
C VAL A 94 -3.12 -1.65 2.81
N GLN A 95 -2.60 -1.76 4.03
CA GLN A 95 -3.33 -1.34 5.23
C GLN A 95 -3.51 0.19 5.31
N GLN A 96 -2.54 0.97 4.84
CA GLN A 96 -2.69 2.43 4.72
C GLN A 96 -3.69 2.85 3.64
N LEU A 97 -3.88 2.02 2.61
CA LEU A 97 -4.86 2.24 1.54
C LEU A 97 -6.27 1.76 1.91
N THR A 98 -6.45 1.04 3.01
CA THR A 98 -7.78 0.60 3.48
C THR A 98 -8.48 1.75 4.22
N SER A 99 -8.72 2.84 3.51
CA SER A 99 -9.74 3.80 3.96
C SER A 99 -11.08 3.07 4.03
N ARG A 100 -11.90 3.37 5.05
CA ARG A 100 -13.18 2.69 5.24
C ARG A 100 -14.13 2.85 4.02
N ILE A 101 -13.92 3.93 3.27
CA ILE A 101 -14.63 4.27 2.04
C ILE A 101 -13.56 4.50 0.97
N GLU A 102 -13.38 3.52 0.07
CA GLU A 102 -12.40 3.58 -1.03
C GLU A 102 -12.96 4.32 -2.25
N GLY A 103 -14.28 4.47 -2.34
CA GLY A 103 -14.98 5.14 -3.43
C GLY A 103 -16.50 5.12 -3.30
N ILE A 104 -17.21 5.55 -4.35
CA ILE A 104 -18.66 5.72 -4.33
C ILE A 104 -19.42 4.41 -4.09
N ASP A 105 -18.97 3.29 -4.66
CA ASP A 105 -19.59 1.98 -4.46
C ASP A 105 -19.56 1.54 -2.99
N SER A 106 -18.42 1.76 -2.33
CA SER A 106 -18.26 1.47 -0.90
C SER A 106 -19.09 2.41 -0.02
N LEU A 107 -19.26 3.68 -0.44
CA LEU A 107 -20.10 4.66 0.24
C LEU A 107 -21.58 4.25 0.21
N ILE A 108 -22.06 3.81 -0.96
CA ILE A 108 -23.43 3.32 -1.18
C ILE A 108 -23.67 2.05 -0.38
N ALA A 109 -22.74 1.09 -0.40
CA ALA A 109 -22.86 -0.17 0.32
C ALA A 109 -22.76 0.00 1.85
N SER A 110 -22.10 1.04 2.33
CA SER A 110 -22.01 1.36 3.76
C SER A 110 -23.34 1.91 4.30
N THR A 111 -23.52 1.91 5.62
CA THR A 111 -24.65 2.57 6.31
C THR A 111 -24.23 3.82 7.07
N GLU A 112 -23.04 4.35 6.78
CA GLU A 112 -22.45 5.43 7.56
C GLU A 112 -23.00 6.81 7.16
N PRO A 113 -22.91 7.82 8.06
CA PRO A 113 -23.38 9.17 7.79
C PRO A 113 -22.46 9.87 6.78
N ILE A 114 -23.06 10.66 5.90
CA ILE A 114 -22.38 11.35 4.80
C ILE A 114 -22.64 12.85 4.95
N GLY A 115 -21.58 13.65 4.95
CA GLY A 115 -21.67 15.10 4.96
C GLY A 115 -21.93 15.65 3.56
N VAL A 116 -22.85 16.60 3.44
CA VAL A 116 -23.18 17.29 2.19
C VAL A 116 -23.31 18.78 2.48
N GLN A 117 -22.87 19.64 1.55
CA GLN A 117 -23.05 21.09 1.70
C GLN A 117 -24.54 21.46 1.70
N ASP A 118 -24.93 22.38 2.58
CA ASP A 118 -26.28 22.95 2.57
C ASP A 118 -26.57 23.66 1.24
N GLY A 119 -27.64 23.24 0.56
CA GLY A 119 -28.03 23.78 -0.75
C GLY A 119 -27.22 23.27 -1.95
N SER A 120 -26.30 22.31 -1.78
CA SER A 120 -25.57 21.71 -2.90
C SER A 120 -26.43 20.75 -3.72
N PHE A 121 -26.10 20.65 -5.02
CA PHE A 121 -26.64 19.65 -5.94
C PHE A 121 -26.36 18.22 -5.47
N ALA A 122 -25.28 18.01 -4.71
CA ALA A 122 -24.88 16.71 -4.19
C ALA A 122 -26.00 16.02 -3.39
N TRP A 123 -26.85 16.77 -2.67
CA TRP A 123 -27.96 16.16 -1.92
C TRP A 123 -28.93 15.40 -2.83
N ASN A 124 -29.46 16.09 -3.84
CA ASN A 124 -30.41 15.50 -4.77
C ASN A 124 -29.76 14.37 -5.58
N TYR A 125 -28.49 14.53 -5.98
CA TYR A 125 -27.77 13.48 -6.69
C TYR A 125 -27.61 12.20 -5.84
N LEU A 126 -27.25 12.32 -4.56
CA LEU A 126 -27.08 11.17 -3.69
C LEU A 126 -28.42 10.46 -3.41
N VAL A 127 -29.51 11.21 -3.25
CA VAL A 127 -30.83 10.64 -2.95
C VAL A 127 -31.50 10.09 -4.22
N ASP A 128 -31.59 10.87 -5.28
CA ASP A 128 -32.41 10.57 -6.45
C ASP A 128 -31.69 9.63 -7.43
N GLU A 129 -30.38 9.80 -7.65
CA GLU A 129 -29.61 9.01 -8.61
C GLU A 129 -28.93 7.79 -7.97
N LEU A 130 -28.36 7.96 -6.78
CA LEU A 130 -27.65 6.88 -6.07
C LEU A 130 -28.50 6.13 -5.04
N ASN A 131 -29.76 6.54 -4.85
CA ASN A 131 -30.72 5.92 -3.93
C ASN A 131 -30.20 5.79 -2.49
N ILE A 132 -29.42 6.78 -2.03
CA ILE A 132 -28.92 6.85 -0.66
C ILE A 132 -30.04 7.37 0.24
N ALA A 133 -30.26 6.70 1.37
CA ALA A 133 -31.25 7.13 2.34
C ALA A 133 -30.93 8.54 2.87
N ALA A 134 -31.87 9.47 2.70
CA ALA A 134 -31.74 10.85 3.16
C ALA A 134 -31.46 10.96 4.68
N SER A 135 -31.87 9.96 5.47
CA SER A 135 -31.57 9.89 6.92
C SER A 135 -30.09 9.74 7.25
N ARG A 136 -29.25 9.36 6.28
CA ARG A 136 -27.80 9.25 6.42
C ARG A 136 -27.08 10.55 6.08
N LEU A 137 -27.76 11.49 5.43
CA LEU A 137 -27.15 12.72 4.97
C LEU A 137 -27.17 13.76 6.09
N VAL A 138 -26.03 14.41 6.29
CA VAL A 138 -25.84 15.47 7.28
C VAL A 138 -25.47 16.74 6.54
N THR A 139 -26.29 17.77 6.67
CA THR A 139 -26.05 19.08 6.06
C THR A 139 -24.97 19.83 6.83
N LEU A 140 -23.95 20.30 6.13
CA LEU A 140 -22.83 21.07 6.67
C LEU A 140 -22.78 22.43 5.97
N LYS A 141 -22.56 23.52 6.73
CA LYS A 141 -22.65 24.88 6.19
C LYS A 141 -21.29 25.52 6.01
N THR A 142 -20.41 25.35 7.00
CA THR A 142 -19.09 25.98 6.99
C THR A 142 -17.99 24.96 6.77
N GLN A 143 -16.84 25.47 6.33
CA GLN A 143 -15.63 24.68 6.18
C GLN A 143 -15.10 24.14 7.53
N GLU A 144 -15.38 24.85 8.64
CA GLU A 144 -15.06 24.39 9.99
C GLU A 144 -15.94 23.21 10.40
N ASP A 145 -17.21 23.20 9.97
CA ASP A 145 -18.11 22.07 10.18
C ASP A 145 -17.58 20.83 9.47
N TYR A 146 -16.96 20.99 8.28
CA TYR A 146 -16.38 19.87 7.53
C TYR A 146 -15.26 19.21 8.32
N ALA A 147 -14.28 20.01 8.77
CA ALA A 147 -13.17 19.52 9.57
C ALA A 147 -13.66 18.88 10.89
N THR A 148 -14.62 19.52 11.56
CA THR A 148 -15.17 19.03 12.83
C THR A 148 -15.93 17.71 12.65
N ALA A 149 -16.74 17.59 11.61
CA ALA A 149 -17.51 16.40 11.32
C ALA A 149 -16.63 15.22 10.91
N LEU A 150 -15.60 15.47 10.09
CA LEU A 150 -14.60 14.46 9.70
C LEU A 150 -13.75 14.00 10.90
N THR A 151 -13.34 14.94 11.76
CA THR A 151 -12.51 14.63 12.94
C THR A 151 -13.27 13.81 13.98
N LYS A 152 -14.57 14.09 14.19
CA LYS A 152 -15.43 13.28 15.07
C LYS A 152 -15.61 11.86 14.52
N GLY A 153 -15.73 11.74 13.21
CA GLY A 153 -15.99 10.47 12.53
C GLY A 153 -17.38 9.88 12.84
N PRO A 154 -17.76 8.79 12.16
CA PRO A 154 -19.13 8.26 12.21
C PRO A 154 -19.54 7.70 13.57
N LYS A 155 -18.58 7.25 14.39
CA LYS A 155 -18.85 6.65 15.71
C LYS A 155 -19.18 7.67 16.79
N ALA A 156 -18.69 8.92 16.67
CA ALA A 156 -18.88 9.99 17.64
C ALA A 156 -19.90 11.04 17.18
N GLY A 157 -20.79 10.67 16.25
CA GLY A 157 -21.82 11.56 15.71
C GLY A 157 -21.31 12.56 14.65
N GLY A 158 -20.14 12.30 14.07
CA GLY A 158 -19.65 12.97 12.86
C GLY A 158 -20.03 12.22 11.59
N VAL A 159 -19.27 12.45 10.52
CA VAL A 159 -19.51 11.83 9.20
C VAL A 159 -18.35 10.94 8.81
N ALA A 160 -18.61 9.95 7.96
CA ALA A 160 -17.58 9.06 7.43
C ALA A 160 -16.86 9.65 6.22
N ALA A 161 -17.61 10.39 5.39
CA ALA A 161 -17.08 11.10 4.23
C ALA A 161 -17.93 12.35 3.97
N ILE A 162 -17.35 13.30 3.23
CA ILE A 162 -18.06 14.47 2.72
C ILE A 162 -18.09 14.35 1.20
N VAL A 163 -19.26 14.60 0.62
CA VAL A 163 -19.46 14.66 -0.83
C VAL A 163 -19.84 16.08 -1.19
N ASP A 164 -19.04 16.69 -2.07
CA ASP A 164 -19.19 18.07 -2.49
C ASP A 164 -18.57 18.27 -3.89
N GLU A 165 -18.78 19.42 -4.51
CA GLU A 165 -18.16 19.72 -5.81
C GLU A 165 -16.63 19.88 -5.68
N LEU A 166 -15.89 19.36 -6.67
CA LEU A 166 -14.42 19.36 -6.69
C LEU A 166 -13.75 20.69 -6.30
N PRO A 167 -14.15 21.87 -6.82
CA PRO A 167 -13.50 23.14 -6.44
C PRO A 167 -13.65 23.47 -4.94
N TYR A 168 -14.77 23.10 -4.31
CA TYR A 168 -14.96 23.32 -2.87
C TYR A 168 -14.11 22.34 -2.04
N VAL A 169 -13.99 21.09 -2.50
CA VAL A 169 -13.12 20.09 -1.88
C VAL A 169 -11.66 20.51 -1.98
N GLU A 170 -11.20 20.96 -3.14
CA GLU A 170 -9.82 21.44 -3.33
C GLU A 170 -9.52 22.66 -2.45
N LEU A 171 -10.45 23.60 -2.35
CA LEU A 171 -10.33 24.74 -1.45
C LEU A 171 -10.26 24.30 0.02
N PHE A 172 -11.03 23.29 0.40
CA PHE A 172 -10.99 22.70 1.73
C PHE A 172 -9.65 22.05 2.05
N LEU A 173 -9.17 21.20 1.15
CA LEU A 173 -7.90 20.50 1.32
C LEU A 173 -6.71 21.46 1.37
N SER A 174 -6.76 22.55 0.60
CA SER A 174 -5.72 23.58 0.62
C SER A 174 -5.60 24.30 1.97
N SER A 175 -6.67 24.42 2.74
CA SER A 175 -6.61 25.09 4.06
C SER A 175 -6.36 24.11 5.21
N ALA A 176 -6.66 22.82 5.01
CA ALA A 176 -6.67 21.81 6.07
C ALA A 176 -5.30 21.19 6.40
N ASN A 177 -4.18 21.80 5.97
CA ASN A 177 -2.81 21.40 6.32
C ASN A 177 -2.54 19.89 6.19
N CYS A 178 -2.98 19.27 5.09
CA CYS A 178 -2.78 17.85 4.79
C CYS A 178 -3.38 16.86 5.80
N GLN A 179 -4.35 17.27 6.63
CA GLN A 179 -5.03 16.36 7.57
C GLN A 179 -6.06 15.45 6.89
N PHE A 180 -6.58 15.87 5.74
CA PHE A 180 -7.58 15.15 4.98
C PHE A 180 -7.09 14.94 3.55
N SER A 181 -7.66 13.94 2.88
CA SER A 181 -7.38 13.61 1.49
C SER A 181 -8.65 13.19 0.79
N THR A 182 -8.73 13.41 -0.52
CA THR A 182 -9.77 12.82 -1.36
C THR A 182 -9.57 11.32 -1.52
N VAL A 183 -10.67 10.59 -1.69
CA VAL A 183 -10.69 9.14 -1.91
C VAL A 183 -11.66 8.83 -3.05
N GLY A 184 -11.32 7.83 -3.88
CA GLY A 184 -12.11 7.43 -5.03
C GLY A 184 -11.87 8.26 -6.30
N GLN A 185 -12.54 7.85 -7.38
CA GLN A 185 -12.56 8.57 -8.65
C GLN A 185 -13.75 9.55 -8.70
N GLU A 186 -13.61 10.59 -9.54
CA GLU A 186 -14.72 11.48 -9.88
C GLU A 186 -15.86 10.68 -10.51
N PHE A 187 -17.06 10.77 -9.92
CA PHE A 187 -18.22 10.00 -10.34
C PHE A 187 -19.28 10.85 -11.05
N THR A 188 -19.22 12.19 -10.96
CA THR A 188 -20.10 13.11 -11.69
C THR A 188 -19.40 13.62 -12.95
N LYS A 189 -20.12 13.63 -14.08
CA LYS A 189 -19.66 14.24 -15.35
C LYS A 189 -20.38 15.55 -15.67
N SER A 190 -20.99 16.16 -14.65
CA SER A 190 -21.79 17.38 -14.79
C SER A 190 -20.92 18.63 -14.70
N GLY A 191 -21.22 19.63 -15.53
CA GLY A 191 -20.49 20.90 -15.57
C GLY A 191 -21.37 22.08 -15.14
N TRP A 192 -20.73 23.22 -14.89
CA TRP A 192 -21.40 24.45 -14.53
C TRP A 192 -21.94 25.13 -15.78
N GLY A 193 -23.22 25.51 -15.77
CA GLY A 193 -23.89 26.20 -16.88
C GLY A 193 -24.62 27.44 -16.40
N PHE A 194 -24.60 28.50 -17.21
CA PHE A 194 -25.37 29.71 -16.95
C PHE A 194 -26.60 29.75 -17.87
N VAL A 195 -27.77 29.99 -17.30
CA VAL A 195 -29.02 30.19 -18.06
C VAL A 195 -29.47 31.63 -17.84
N SER A 196 -29.64 32.38 -18.94
CA SER A 196 -30.18 33.74 -18.92
C SER A 196 -31.41 33.83 -19.81
N SER A 197 -32.47 34.45 -19.31
CA SER A 197 -33.66 34.78 -20.10
C SER A 197 -33.46 36.03 -20.97
N TYR A 198 -32.34 36.75 -20.79
CA TYR A 198 -32.00 37.95 -21.54
C TYR A 198 -30.74 37.72 -22.39
N PRO A 199 -30.66 38.31 -23.60
CA PRO A 199 -29.44 38.29 -24.38
C PRO A 199 -28.34 39.03 -23.60
N PHE A 200 -27.32 38.28 -23.16
CA PHE A 200 -26.20 38.80 -22.39
C PHE A 200 -24.90 38.54 -23.18
N GLU A 201 -24.15 39.60 -23.48
CA GLU A 201 -22.78 39.46 -23.99
C GLU A 201 -21.85 39.14 -22.81
N LEU A 202 -21.39 37.89 -22.70
CA LEU A 202 -20.33 37.52 -21.78
C LEU A 202 -18.98 38.05 -22.28
N LYS A 203 -18.63 39.28 -21.87
CA LYS A 203 -17.27 39.82 -22.05
C LYS A 203 -16.33 39.22 -20.99
N MET A 204 -15.79 38.05 -21.28
CA MET A 204 -14.71 37.46 -20.48
C MET A 204 -13.37 38.15 -20.82
N TRP A 205 -13.00 39.17 -20.05
CA TRP A 205 -11.65 39.72 -20.05
C TRP A 205 -11.06 39.57 -18.66
N ARG A 206 -10.21 38.57 -18.48
CA ARG A 206 -9.34 38.48 -17.30
C ARG A 206 -8.06 37.78 -17.69
N PHE A 207 -7.02 38.59 -17.92
CA PHE A 207 -5.65 38.12 -17.94
C PHE A 207 -5.08 38.36 -16.55
N ILE A 208 -4.55 37.30 -15.93
CA ILE A 208 -3.71 37.39 -14.74
C ILE A 208 -2.28 37.43 -15.27
N LEU A 209 -1.61 38.58 -15.10
CA LEU A 209 -0.17 38.72 -15.31
C LEU A 209 0.53 38.49 -13.96
N PRO A 210 1.82 38.08 -13.97
CA PRO A 210 2.58 37.74 -12.75
C PRO A 210 2.65 38.88 -11.72
#